data_AF-A0A9W8TLX5-F1
#
_entry.id   AF-A0A9W8TLX5-F1
#
_cell.length_a   1.000
_cell.length_b   1.000
_cell.length_c   1.000
_cell.angle_alpha   90.00
_cell.angle_beta   90.00
_cell.angle_gamma   90.00
#
_symmetry.space_group_name_H-M   'P 1'
#
loop_
_entity.id
_entity.type
_entity.pdbx_description
1 polymer ?
#
loop_
_entity_poly.entity_id
_entity_poly.type
_entity_poly.pdbx_seq_one_letter_code
_entity_poly.pdbx_strand_id
1 'polypeptide(L)'
;MSSEHSSYQSNKIDITIANTYTPTSPDANGRSPHSIPFGSATASTDAKDIVKMEAFHVDDEMATLLGGMEDEDLYSFAELQEDITSDEQIELFIYIHFLIFTKTRSMECLDQAIQRTEGWLAVTPTDHPDHTRRSYVLDMLVARRDQFNLLSEDIVSMFLESHREPRLEGIDMQISSVNDRAVRLAENYQQSGSLEDLNKAIRMMDQATEMAGVYIQPHMLSNLGTRQLTLHLKTTLIELAT
;
A
#
# COMPACT_ATOMS: atom_id res chain seq x y z
N MET A 1 -9.65 -6.48 -48.49
CA MET A 1 -8.60 -6.71 -47.48
C MET A 1 -8.05 -5.34 -47.11
N SER A 2 -8.65 -4.72 -46.10
CA SER A 2 -8.21 -3.44 -45.56
C SER A 2 -7.80 -3.70 -44.12
N SER A 3 -6.50 -3.61 -43.85
CA SER A 3 -5.93 -3.77 -42.51
C SER A 3 -6.05 -2.44 -41.78
N GLU A 4 -6.91 -2.40 -40.77
CA GLU A 4 -6.93 -1.32 -39.78
C GLU A 4 -5.73 -1.50 -38.85
N HIS A 5 -4.69 -0.71 -39.06
CA HIS A 5 -3.68 -0.47 -38.03
C HIS A 5 -4.26 0.53 -37.03
N SER A 6 -4.78 0.01 -35.92
CA SER A 6 -5.13 0.82 -34.74
C SER A 6 -3.85 1.45 -34.19
N SER A 7 -3.71 2.76 -34.37
CA SER A 7 -2.66 3.58 -33.77
C SER A 7 -3.03 3.79 -32.30
N TYR A 8 -2.40 3.01 -31.42
CA TYR A 8 -2.35 3.34 -30.00
C TYR A 8 -1.53 4.62 -29.84
N GLN A 9 -2.21 5.75 -29.67
CA GLN A 9 -1.61 6.99 -29.21
C GLN A 9 -1.14 6.78 -27.77
N SER A 10 0.17 6.68 -27.60
CA SER A 10 0.82 6.60 -26.28
C SER A 10 0.60 7.94 -25.56
N ASN A 11 -0.28 7.95 -24.57
CA ASN A 11 -0.40 9.04 -23.60
C ASN A 11 0.89 9.08 -22.76
N LYS A 12 1.92 9.77 -23.25
CA LYS A 12 3.14 10.04 -22.50
C LYS A 12 2.86 11.07 -21.42
N ILE A 13 2.56 10.61 -20.20
CA ILE A 13 2.66 11.45 -19.00
C ILE A 13 4.15 11.60 -18.69
N ASP A 14 4.63 12.85 -18.67
CA ASP A 14 6.04 13.18 -18.46
C ASP A 14 6.42 12.96 -16.99
N ILE A 15 7.15 11.88 -16.66
CA ILE A 15 7.54 11.50 -15.28
C ILE A 15 8.60 12.47 -14.71
N THR A 16 9.16 13.36 -15.54
CA THR A 16 10.22 14.31 -15.17
C THR A 16 9.83 15.28 -14.04
N ILE A 17 8.54 15.48 -13.75
CA ILE A 17 8.07 16.45 -12.74
C ILE A 17 8.33 15.97 -11.29
N ALA A 18 8.53 14.67 -11.07
CA ALA A 18 8.73 14.12 -9.71
C ALA A 18 10.13 14.39 -9.11
N ASN A 19 11.07 14.94 -9.89
CA ASN A 19 12.50 15.01 -9.52
C ASN A 19 12.95 16.34 -8.87
N THR A 20 12.04 17.09 -8.23
CA THR A 20 12.40 18.37 -7.57
C THR A 20 12.47 18.31 -6.04
N TYR A 21 12.38 17.12 -5.43
CA TYR A 21 12.58 16.99 -3.99
C TYR A 21 14.08 17.09 -3.64
N THR A 22 14.53 18.31 -3.35
CA THR A 22 15.80 18.56 -2.68
C THR A 22 15.54 18.53 -1.17
N PRO A 23 16.18 17.64 -0.40
CA PRO A 23 16.09 17.71 1.06
C PRO A 23 16.72 19.02 1.49
N THR A 24 15.91 19.96 1.97
CA THR A 24 16.44 21.21 2.53
C THR A 24 17.04 20.87 3.89
N SER A 25 18.37 21.01 3.99
CA SER A 25 19.08 20.99 5.27
C SER A 25 18.49 22.06 6.18
N PRO A 26 18.27 21.81 7.49
CA PRO A 26 17.70 22.81 8.37
C PRO A 26 18.68 23.98 8.57
N ASP A 27 18.26 25.17 8.17
CA ASP A 27 18.97 26.42 8.41
C ASP A 27 19.13 26.65 9.92
N ALA A 28 20.32 27.07 10.34
CA ALA A 28 20.75 27.22 11.73
C ALA A 28 19.98 28.25 12.60
N ASN A 29 18.82 28.74 12.17
CA ASN A 29 18.09 29.85 12.82
C ASN A 29 16.61 29.60 13.16
N GLY A 30 16.10 28.36 13.06
CA GLY A 30 14.86 27.97 13.75
C GLY A 30 13.60 28.82 13.43
N ARG A 31 13.49 29.39 12.23
CA ARG A 31 12.25 30.07 11.77
C ARG A 31 11.72 29.41 10.52
N SER A 32 10.57 28.75 10.66
CA SER A 32 9.72 28.28 9.57
C SER A 32 9.16 29.46 8.78
N PRO A 33 9.29 29.50 7.43
CA PRO A 33 8.49 30.39 6.61
C PRO A 33 7.29 29.63 6.03
N HIS A 34 6.11 30.04 6.50
CA HIS A 34 4.81 30.00 5.83
C HIS A 34 4.26 28.67 5.33
N SER A 35 3.31 28.20 6.14
CA SER A 35 2.19 27.30 5.88
C SER A 35 1.60 27.42 4.47
N ILE A 36 1.56 26.30 3.74
CA ILE A 36 0.58 26.06 2.69
C ILE A 36 -0.54 25.21 3.32
N PRO A 37 -1.83 25.59 3.21
CA PRO A 37 -2.90 24.76 3.75
C PRO A 37 -3.20 23.65 2.73
N PHE A 38 -2.80 22.43 3.03
CA PHE A 38 -3.35 21.25 2.36
C PHE A 38 -4.26 20.50 3.32
N GLY A 39 -5.55 20.81 3.23
CA GLY A 39 -6.61 19.90 3.62
C GLY A 39 -6.88 18.97 2.45
N SER A 40 -6.57 17.68 2.63
CA SER A 40 -7.49 16.55 2.47
C SER A 40 -6.67 15.27 2.52
N ALA A 41 -6.97 14.44 3.49
CA ALA A 41 -6.39 13.11 3.69
C ALA A 41 -6.35 12.32 2.39
N THR A 42 -5.17 11.95 1.94
CA THR A 42 -5.01 10.82 1.04
C THR A 42 -4.73 9.60 1.90
N ALA A 43 -5.81 8.92 2.28
CA ALA A 43 -5.73 7.55 2.77
C ALA A 43 -5.03 6.74 1.67
N SER A 44 -3.75 6.46 1.90
CA SER A 44 -2.87 5.74 0.98
C SER A 44 -3.18 4.24 1.05
N THR A 45 -4.39 3.86 0.67
CA THR A 45 -4.73 2.47 0.40
C THR A 45 -4.34 2.20 -1.04
N ASP A 46 -3.41 1.27 -1.26
CA ASP A 46 -2.99 0.87 -2.61
C ASP A 46 -4.23 0.55 -3.47
N ALA A 47 -4.28 0.97 -4.74
CA ALA A 47 -5.41 0.69 -5.62
C ALA A 47 -5.78 -0.82 -5.70
N LYS A 48 -4.80 -1.70 -5.52
CA LYS A 48 -5.00 -3.16 -5.41
C LYS A 48 -5.63 -3.60 -4.09
N ASP A 49 -5.39 -2.87 -3.00
CA ASP A 49 -6.00 -3.09 -1.69
C ASP A 49 -7.41 -2.50 -1.66
N ILE A 50 -7.68 -1.38 -2.36
CA ILE A 50 -9.04 -0.82 -2.53
C ILE A 50 -9.97 -1.82 -3.21
N VAL A 51 -9.55 -2.46 -4.30
CA VAL A 51 -10.36 -3.49 -4.99
C VAL A 51 -10.66 -4.70 -4.09
N LYS A 52 -9.77 -5.01 -3.13
CA LYS A 52 -9.98 -6.11 -2.18
C LYS A 52 -10.95 -5.75 -1.05
N MET A 53 -11.15 -4.46 -0.77
CA MET A 53 -12.14 -3.98 0.20
C MET A 53 -13.59 -4.19 -0.29
N GLU A 54 -13.81 -4.30 -1.61
CA GLU A 54 -15.14 -4.57 -2.20
C GLU A 54 -15.70 -5.96 -1.85
N ALA A 55 -14.85 -6.87 -1.34
CA ALA A 55 -15.28 -8.21 -0.93
C ALA A 55 -16.11 -8.22 0.37
N PHE A 56 -16.06 -7.13 1.14
CA PHE A 56 -16.72 -6.98 2.44
C PHE A 56 -18.08 -6.30 2.28
N HIS A 57 -19.10 -6.83 2.97
CA HIS A 57 -20.40 -6.19 3.10
C HIS A 57 -20.37 -5.16 4.24
N VAL A 58 -19.69 -4.03 4.00
CA VAL A 58 -19.67 -2.87 4.90
C VAL A 58 -20.31 -1.70 4.14
N ASP A 59 -21.24 -1.00 4.78
CA ASP A 59 -21.93 0.14 4.16
C ASP A 59 -20.93 1.23 3.72
N ASP A 60 -21.17 1.84 2.56
CA ASP A 60 -20.27 2.86 1.97
C ASP A 60 -20.01 4.04 2.92
N GLU A 61 -21.00 4.45 3.70
CA GLU A 61 -20.87 5.51 4.71
C GLU A 61 -19.88 5.10 5.81
N MET A 62 -19.96 3.85 6.27
CA MET A 62 -19.07 3.29 7.28
C MET A 62 -17.65 3.11 6.74
N ALA A 63 -17.51 2.59 5.52
CA ALA A 63 -16.22 2.45 4.85
C ALA A 63 -15.54 3.81 4.64
N THR A 64 -16.30 4.84 4.23
CA THR A 64 -15.80 6.21 4.06
C THR A 64 -15.35 6.81 5.38
N LEU A 65 -16.14 6.63 6.45
CA LEU A 65 -15.82 7.10 7.79
C LEU A 65 -14.51 6.48 8.29
N LEU A 66 -14.40 5.15 8.24
CA LEU A 66 -13.22 4.41 8.69
C LEU A 66 -11.98 4.72 7.85
N GLY A 67 -12.14 4.87 6.53
CA GLY A 67 -11.04 5.24 5.62
C GLY A 67 -10.44 6.60 5.96
N GLY A 68 -11.27 7.55 6.39
CA GLY A 68 -10.90 8.91 6.77
C GLY A 68 -10.27 9.06 8.17
N MET A 69 -10.34 8.04 9.03
CA MET A 69 -9.74 8.09 10.38
C MET A 69 -8.21 8.12 10.33
N GLU A 70 -7.60 8.78 11.30
CA GLU A 70 -6.17 8.64 11.58
C GLU A 70 -5.86 7.23 12.11
N ASP A 71 -4.61 6.80 12.01
CA ASP A 71 -4.24 5.43 12.38
C ASP A 71 -4.58 5.14 13.86
N GLU A 72 -4.29 6.07 14.78
CA GLU A 72 -4.60 5.93 16.22
C GLU A 72 -6.11 5.82 16.51
N ASP A 73 -6.91 6.64 15.83
CA ASP A 73 -8.37 6.60 15.95
C ASP A 73 -8.93 5.27 15.45
N LEU A 74 -8.36 4.74 14.35
CA LEU A 74 -8.75 3.47 13.78
C LEU A 74 -8.40 2.29 14.68
N TYR A 75 -7.23 2.32 15.35
CA TYR A 75 -6.87 1.35 16.38
C TYR A 75 -7.83 1.42 17.58
N SER A 76 -8.12 2.63 18.06
CA SER A 76 -9.08 2.83 19.16
C SER A 76 -10.46 2.29 18.78
N PHE A 77 -10.90 2.51 17.54
CA PHE A 77 -12.16 1.97 17.03
C PHE A 77 -12.15 0.43 16.97
N ALA A 78 -11.03 -0.19 16.60
CA ALA A 78 -10.88 -1.64 16.57
C ALA A 78 -10.96 -2.26 17.98
N GLU A 79 -10.34 -1.62 18.98
CA GLU A 79 -10.34 -2.07 20.37
C GLU A 79 -11.73 -1.97 21.04
N LEU A 80 -12.57 -1.03 20.60
CA LEU A 80 -13.92 -0.83 21.12
C LEU A 80 -14.92 -1.93 20.73
N GLN A 81 -14.52 -2.91 19.90
CA GLN A 81 -15.39 -4.00 19.49
C GLN A 81 -15.54 -5.06 20.60
N GLU A 82 -16.49 -4.83 21.50
CA GLU A 82 -16.91 -5.79 22.52
C GLU A 82 -18.01 -6.74 21.97
N ASP A 83 -18.03 -7.99 22.45
CA ASP A 83 -19.08 -8.98 22.18
C ASP A 83 -19.46 -9.20 20.69
N ILE A 84 -18.44 -9.42 19.85
CA ILE A 84 -18.59 -9.72 18.42
C ILE A 84 -19.30 -11.07 18.26
N THR A 85 -20.60 -11.02 17.96
CA THR A 85 -21.47 -12.22 17.95
C THR A 85 -22.31 -12.34 16.68
N SER A 86 -22.65 -11.22 16.03
CA SER A 86 -23.38 -11.22 14.76
C SER A 86 -22.45 -11.26 13.54
N ASP A 87 -22.97 -11.75 12.41
CA ASP A 87 -22.22 -11.82 11.14
C ASP A 87 -21.75 -10.42 10.68
N GLU A 88 -22.57 -9.39 10.83
CA GLU A 88 -22.24 -8.00 10.49
C GLU A 88 -21.08 -7.46 11.34
N GLN A 89 -21.08 -7.73 12.64
CA GLN A 89 -19.99 -7.34 13.54
C GLN A 89 -18.71 -8.12 13.24
N ILE A 90 -18.81 -9.41 12.94
CA ILE A 90 -17.65 -10.22 12.54
C ILE A 90 -17.03 -9.67 11.27
N GLU A 91 -17.86 -9.36 10.28
CA GLU A 91 -17.41 -8.82 9.01
C GLU A 91 -16.76 -7.43 9.17
N LEU A 92 -17.39 -6.54 9.96
CA LEU A 92 -16.85 -5.23 10.27
C LEU A 92 -15.51 -5.33 11.03
N PHE A 93 -15.38 -6.28 11.97
CA PHE A 93 -14.11 -6.56 12.65
C PHE A 93 -13.02 -6.91 11.64
N ILE A 94 -13.29 -7.86 10.74
CA ILE A 94 -12.32 -8.31 9.74
C ILE A 94 -11.95 -7.15 8.81
N TYR A 95 -12.94 -6.36 8.37
CA TYR A 95 -12.72 -5.19 7.53
C TYR A 95 -11.79 -4.17 8.19
N ILE A 96 -12.03 -3.81 9.46
CA ILE A 96 -11.23 -2.81 10.18
C ILE A 96 -9.80 -3.29 10.37
N HIS A 97 -9.61 -4.55 10.77
CA HIS A 97 -8.28 -5.12 10.96
C HIS A 97 -7.51 -5.20 9.65
N PHE A 98 -8.19 -5.55 8.55
CA PHE A 98 -7.60 -5.51 7.24
C PHE A 98 -7.29 -4.07 6.79
N LEU A 99 -8.17 -3.11 7.05
CA LEU A 99 -7.95 -1.68 6.75
C LEU A 99 -6.73 -1.15 7.50
N ILE A 100 -6.60 -1.44 8.79
CA ILE A 100 -5.41 -1.09 9.58
C ILE A 100 -4.17 -1.68 8.93
N PHE A 101 -4.16 -2.98 8.60
CA PHE A 101 -3.04 -3.58 7.87
C PHE A 101 -2.73 -2.85 6.56
N THR A 102 -3.73 -2.44 5.78
CA THR A 102 -3.45 -1.74 4.51
C THR A 102 -2.83 -0.35 4.71
N LYS A 103 -3.16 0.34 5.81
CA LYS A 103 -2.63 1.68 6.12
C LYS A 103 -1.26 1.63 6.78
N THR A 104 -1.10 0.72 7.75
CA THR A 104 0.03 0.69 8.67
C THR A 104 0.99 -0.47 8.42
N ARG A 105 0.61 -1.45 7.58
CA ARG A 105 1.35 -2.70 7.36
C ARG A 105 1.50 -3.55 8.63
N SER A 106 0.58 -3.38 9.59
CA SER A 106 0.53 -4.18 10.82
C SER A 106 0.16 -5.64 10.56
N MET A 107 1.14 -6.53 10.58
CA MET A 107 0.94 -7.97 10.41
C MET A 107 0.05 -8.58 11.51
N GLU A 108 0.12 -8.05 12.74
CA GLU A 108 -0.75 -8.50 13.84
C GLU A 108 -2.23 -8.30 13.49
N CYS A 109 -2.58 -7.16 12.91
CA CYS A 109 -3.97 -6.90 12.51
C CYS A 109 -4.40 -7.81 11.35
N LEU A 110 -3.51 -8.07 10.38
CA LEU A 110 -3.82 -9.03 9.32
C LEU A 110 -4.03 -10.45 9.85
N ASP A 111 -3.20 -10.90 10.78
CA ASP A 111 -3.34 -12.21 11.42
C ASP A 111 -4.63 -12.31 12.25
N GLN A 112 -5.01 -11.25 12.96
CA GLN A 112 -6.30 -11.16 13.66
C GLN A 112 -7.49 -11.24 12.69
N ALA A 113 -7.42 -10.56 11.54
CA ALA A 113 -8.44 -10.64 10.49
C ALA A 113 -8.56 -12.06 9.92
N ILE A 114 -7.43 -12.73 9.65
CA ILE A 114 -7.39 -14.12 9.17
C ILE A 114 -8.01 -15.05 10.22
N GLN A 115 -7.53 -14.99 11.46
CA GLN A 115 -8.02 -15.84 12.55
C GLN A 115 -9.53 -15.69 12.75
N ARG A 116 -10.03 -14.45 12.69
CA ARG A 116 -11.47 -14.20 12.82
C ARG A 116 -12.26 -14.77 11.62
N THR A 117 -11.74 -14.62 10.41
CA THR A 117 -12.37 -15.16 9.19
C THR A 117 -12.39 -16.70 9.20
N GLU A 118 -11.31 -17.35 9.66
CA GLU A 118 -11.26 -18.81 9.85
C GLU A 118 -12.34 -19.29 10.82
N GLY A 119 -12.45 -18.64 11.98
CA GLY A 119 -13.49 -18.95 12.97
C GLY A 119 -14.91 -18.74 12.43
N TRP A 120 -15.10 -17.68 11.64
CA TRP A 120 -16.39 -17.38 10.99
C TRP A 120 -16.78 -18.43 9.95
N LEU A 121 -15.82 -18.86 9.12
CA LEU A 121 -16.04 -19.89 8.12
C LEU A 121 -16.29 -21.26 8.76
N ALA A 122 -15.59 -21.59 9.85
CA ALA A 122 -15.73 -22.89 10.54
C ALA A 122 -17.13 -23.14 11.11
N VAL A 123 -17.88 -22.09 11.46
CA VAL A 123 -19.26 -22.18 11.95
C VAL A 123 -20.31 -21.98 10.85
N THR A 124 -19.89 -21.65 9.62
CA THR A 124 -20.78 -21.43 8.49
C THR A 124 -21.01 -22.76 7.75
N PRO A 125 -22.26 -23.25 7.62
CA PRO A 125 -22.55 -24.45 6.83
C PRO A 125 -22.17 -24.28 5.36
N THR A 126 -21.76 -25.37 4.69
CA THR A 126 -21.32 -25.32 3.28
C THR A 126 -22.44 -24.99 2.29
N ASP A 127 -23.70 -25.17 2.67
CA ASP A 127 -24.89 -24.80 1.91
C ASP A 127 -25.38 -23.37 2.22
N HIS A 128 -24.72 -22.65 3.11
CA HIS A 128 -25.04 -21.25 3.41
C HIS A 128 -24.71 -20.35 2.21
N PRO A 129 -25.58 -19.40 1.82
CA PRO A 129 -25.37 -18.55 0.65
C PRO A 129 -24.06 -17.77 0.68
N ASP A 130 -23.59 -17.36 1.86
CA ASP A 130 -22.33 -16.61 2.01
C ASP A 130 -21.07 -17.47 2.14
N HIS A 131 -21.17 -18.81 2.22
CA HIS A 131 -20.00 -19.66 2.49
C HIS A 131 -18.88 -19.44 1.46
N THR A 132 -19.23 -19.41 0.17
CA THR A 132 -18.26 -19.16 -0.91
C THR A 132 -17.60 -17.79 -0.79
N ARG A 133 -18.35 -16.75 -0.42
CA ARG A 133 -17.82 -15.39 -0.28
C ARG A 133 -16.88 -15.30 0.92
N ARG A 134 -17.25 -15.88 2.08
CA ARG A 134 -16.41 -15.93 3.27
C ARG A 134 -15.09 -16.68 3.01
N SER A 135 -15.15 -17.78 2.26
CA SER A 135 -13.96 -18.50 1.80
C SER A 135 -13.07 -17.62 0.93
N TYR A 136 -13.65 -16.86 -0.01
CA TYR A 136 -12.90 -15.93 -0.85
C TYR A 136 -12.20 -14.83 -0.04
N VAL A 137 -12.88 -14.27 0.98
CA VAL A 137 -12.27 -13.30 1.89
C VAL A 137 -11.06 -13.90 2.60
N LEU A 138 -11.18 -15.14 3.12
CA LEU A 138 -10.06 -15.83 3.76
C LEU A 138 -8.88 -16.01 2.80
N ASP A 139 -9.14 -16.53 1.59
CA ASP A 139 -8.11 -16.75 0.58
C ASP A 139 -7.40 -15.44 0.21
N MET A 140 -8.16 -14.34 0.10
CA MET A 140 -7.63 -13.00 -0.19
C MET A 140 -6.69 -12.52 0.92
N LEU A 141 -7.09 -12.66 2.20
CA LEU A 141 -6.29 -12.24 3.35
C LEU A 141 -4.99 -13.06 3.46
N VAL A 142 -5.09 -14.39 3.30
CA VAL A 142 -3.93 -15.29 3.33
C VAL A 142 -2.97 -14.98 2.19
N ALA A 143 -3.48 -14.80 0.96
CA ALA A 143 -2.64 -14.42 -0.17
C ALA A 143 -1.95 -13.08 0.06
N ARG A 144 -2.61 -12.13 0.74
CA ARG A 144 -2.00 -10.84 1.08
C ARG A 144 -0.88 -11.00 2.10
N ARG A 145 -1.07 -11.82 3.13
CA ARG A 145 -0.04 -12.14 4.14
C ARG A 145 1.18 -12.78 3.49
N ASP A 146 0.96 -13.77 2.63
CA ASP A 146 2.05 -14.50 1.98
C ASP A 146 2.82 -13.60 1.02
N GLN A 147 2.12 -12.74 0.26
CA GLN A 147 2.77 -11.73 -0.57
C GLN A 147 3.64 -10.77 0.25
N PHE A 148 3.14 -10.33 1.40
CA PHE A 148 3.86 -9.43 2.29
C PHE A 148 5.12 -10.08 2.86
N ASN A 149 5.01 -11.32 3.33
CA ASN A 149 6.15 -12.07 3.88
C ASN A 149 7.24 -12.29 2.82
N LEU A 150 6.88 -12.67 1.60
CA LEU A 150 7.82 -12.83 0.49
C LEU A 150 8.56 -11.52 0.18
N LEU A 151 7.84 -10.39 0.13
CA LEU A 151 8.45 -9.07 -0.07
C LEU A 151 9.39 -8.70 1.09
N SER A 152 9.01 -8.99 2.32
CA SER A 152 9.85 -8.74 3.50
C SER A 152 11.12 -9.59 3.50
N GLU A 153 11.04 -10.87 3.12
CA GLU A 153 12.19 -11.76 2.98
C GLU A 153 13.16 -11.29 1.88
N ASP A 154 12.64 -10.85 0.73
CA ASP A 154 13.44 -10.24 -0.35
C ASP A 154 14.18 -8.99 0.15
N ILE A 155 13.50 -8.12 0.90
CA ILE A 155 14.08 -6.92 1.49
C ILE A 155 15.20 -7.28 2.48
N VAL A 156 14.95 -8.22 3.40
CA VAL A 156 15.95 -8.67 4.37
C VAL A 156 17.17 -9.25 3.66
N SER A 157 16.96 -10.06 2.64
CA SER A 157 18.03 -10.64 1.82
C SER A 157 18.89 -9.55 1.16
N MET A 158 18.27 -8.51 0.60
CA MET A 158 18.97 -7.36 0.05
C MET A 158 19.84 -6.63 1.09
N PHE A 159 19.36 -6.47 2.32
CA PHE A 159 20.16 -5.86 3.40
C PHE A 159 21.36 -6.73 3.79
N LEU A 160 21.15 -8.04 3.91
CA LEU A 160 22.22 -9.00 4.22
C LEU A 160 23.31 -9.02 3.14
N GLU A 161 22.93 -9.03 1.86
CA GLU A 161 23.88 -8.94 0.73
C GLU A 161 24.69 -7.64 0.75
N SER A 162 24.08 -6.54 1.20
CA SER A 162 24.75 -5.24 1.34
C SER A 162 25.74 -5.15 2.51
N HIS A 163 25.86 -6.19 3.34
CA HIS A 163 26.70 -6.24 4.56
C HIS A 163 26.42 -5.08 5.53
N ARG A 164 25.21 -4.52 5.52
CA ARG A 164 24.77 -3.47 6.44
C ARG A 164 23.63 -4.00 7.28
N GLU A 165 23.75 -3.85 8.60
CA GLU A 165 22.57 -3.92 9.46
C GLU A 165 21.58 -2.81 9.07
N PRO A 166 20.26 -3.06 9.14
CA PRO A 166 19.26 -2.05 8.86
C PRO A 166 19.36 -0.94 9.90
N ARG A 167 20.01 0.17 9.53
CA ARG A 167 19.96 1.46 10.23
C ARG A 167 18.98 2.36 9.48
N LEU A 168 18.32 3.29 10.18
CA LEU A 168 17.38 4.23 9.54
C LEU A 168 17.98 4.92 8.30
N GLU A 169 19.21 5.45 8.41
CA GLU A 169 19.93 6.06 7.27
C GLU A 169 20.27 5.05 6.16
N GLY A 170 20.51 3.79 6.53
CA GLY A 170 20.72 2.71 5.57
C GLY A 170 19.45 2.39 4.79
N ILE A 171 18.29 2.42 5.43
CA ILE A 171 16.99 2.13 4.83
C ILE A 171 16.57 3.25 3.86
N ASP A 172 16.76 4.52 4.22
CA ASP A 172 16.40 5.66 3.37
C ASP A 172 17.23 5.69 2.06
N MET A 173 18.53 5.36 2.14
CA MET A 173 19.38 5.20 0.96
C MET A 173 18.95 4.03 0.07
N GLN A 174 18.47 2.93 0.64
CA GLN A 174 18.01 1.78 -0.14
C GLN A 174 16.68 2.06 -0.83
N ILE A 175 15.73 2.71 -0.15
CA ILE A 175 14.46 3.15 -0.76
C ILE A 175 14.75 4.08 -1.94
N SER A 176 15.65 5.06 -1.77
CA SER A 176 16.08 5.95 -2.85
C SER A 176 16.68 5.20 -4.04
N SER A 177 17.56 4.23 -3.78
CA SER A 177 18.17 3.38 -4.81
C SER A 177 17.14 2.54 -5.57
N VAL A 178 16.15 1.98 -4.88
CA VAL A 178 15.05 1.22 -5.50
C VAL A 178 14.17 2.14 -6.36
N ASN A 179 13.85 3.34 -5.87
CA ASN A 179 13.07 4.33 -6.62
C ASN A 179 13.80 4.74 -7.92
N ASP A 180 15.08 5.07 -7.83
CA ASP A 180 15.89 5.46 -9.00
C ASP A 180 15.91 4.36 -10.08
N ARG A 181 15.95 3.10 -9.66
CA ARG A 181 15.89 1.95 -10.58
C ARG A 181 14.52 1.80 -11.21
N ALA A 182 13.45 1.96 -10.44
CA ALA A 182 12.09 1.92 -10.94
C ALA A 182 11.80 3.04 -11.95
N VAL A 183 12.30 4.27 -11.70
CA VAL A 183 12.21 5.40 -12.64
C VAL A 183 12.90 5.07 -13.96
N ARG A 184 14.13 4.54 -13.93
CA ARG A 184 14.84 4.13 -15.17
C ARG A 184 14.08 3.06 -15.96
N LEU A 185 13.45 2.10 -15.29
CA LEU A 185 12.62 1.09 -15.95
C LEU A 185 11.38 1.71 -16.60
N ALA A 186 10.76 2.69 -15.94
CA ALA A 186 9.62 3.42 -16.50
C ALA A 186 10.01 4.26 -17.73
N GLU A 187 11.17 4.95 -17.69
CA GLU A 187 11.73 5.66 -18.84
C GLU A 187 12.01 4.70 -20.00
N ASN A 188 12.57 3.52 -19.72
CA ASN A 188 12.78 2.49 -20.73
C ASN A 188 11.46 2.01 -21.34
N TYR A 189 10.39 1.84 -20.55
CA TYR A 189 9.06 1.57 -21.06
C TYR A 189 8.56 2.70 -21.98
N GLN A 190 8.71 3.96 -21.61
CA GLN A 190 8.29 5.09 -22.46
C GLN A 190 9.02 5.16 -23.81
N GLN A 191 10.24 4.63 -23.86
CA GLN A 191 11.06 4.57 -25.07
C GLN A 191 10.78 3.34 -25.94
N SER A 192 10.55 2.18 -25.30
CA SER A 192 10.49 0.88 -25.98
C SER A 192 9.09 0.26 -26.07
N GLY A 193 8.14 0.70 -25.24
CA GLY A 193 6.85 0.05 -25.03
C GLY A 193 6.93 -1.29 -24.28
N SER A 194 8.07 -1.63 -23.69
CA SER A 194 8.30 -2.90 -22.98
C SER A 194 7.45 -3.03 -21.72
N LEU A 195 6.34 -3.78 -21.81
CA LEU A 195 5.49 -4.09 -20.66
C LEU A 195 6.24 -4.83 -19.54
N GLU A 196 7.33 -5.53 -19.88
CA GLU A 196 8.16 -6.19 -18.88
C GLU A 196 8.87 -5.16 -17.98
N ASP A 197 9.37 -4.07 -18.56
CA ASP A 197 10.05 -3.01 -17.80
C ASP A 197 9.05 -2.22 -16.94
N LEU A 198 7.86 -1.93 -17.47
CA LEU A 198 6.78 -1.31 -16.68
C LEU A 198 6.38 -2.19 -15.49
N ASN A 199 6.19 -3.49 -15.71
CA ASN A 199 5.87 -4.44 -14.64
C ASN A 199 7.01 -4.55 -13.61
N LYS A 200 8.28 -4.49 -14.04
CA LYS A 200 9.43 -4.45 -13.12
C LYS A 200 9.43 -3.15 -12.31
N ALA A 201 9.17 -2.00 -12.92
CA ALA A 201 9.10 -0.71 -12.25
C ALA A 201 8.03 -0.72 -11.14
N ILE A 202 6.83 -1.24 -11.44
CA ILE A 202 5.73 -1.36 -10.46
C ILE A 202 6.15 -2.26 -9.29
N ARG A 203 6.76 -3.43 -9.54
CA ARG A 203 7.24 -4.31 -8.47
C ARG A 203 8.28 -3.65 -7.57
N MET A 204 9.19 -2.87 -8.14
CA MET A 204 10.19 -2.15 -7.37
C MET A 204 9.56 -1.02 -6.53
N MET A 205 8.56 -0.32 -7.05
CA MET A 205 7.81 0.66 -6.26
C MET A 205 6.97 0.01 -5.14
N ASP A 206 6.44 -1.19 -5.36
CA ASP A 206 5.80 -1.99 -4.32
C ASP A 206 6.79 -2.30 -3.18
N GLN A 207 8.00 -2.75 -3.50
CA GLN A 207 9.06 -3.01 -2.52
C GLN A 207 9.47 -1.75 -1.75
N ALA A 208 9.63 -0.61 -2.44
CA ALA A 208 9.97 0.67 -1.80
C ALA A 208 8.89 1.15 -0.83
N THR A 209 7.62 0.99 -1.20
CA THR A 209 6.47 1.32 -0.35
C THR A 209 6.46 0.45 0.90
N GLU A 210 6.77 -0.84 0.74
CA GLU A 210 6.79 -1.80 1.85
C GLU A 210 7.93 -1.51 2.83
N MET A 211 9.14 -1.26 2.32
CA MET A 211 10.27 -0.84 3.16
C MET A 211 9.97 0.42 3.96
N ALA A 212 9.31 1.40 3.33
CA ALA A 212 8.88 2.61 4.01
C ALA A 212 7.82 2.31 5.09
N GLY A 213 6.86 1.42 4.81
CA GLY A 213 5.81 1.04 5.75
C GLY A 213 6.32 0.28 6.98
N VAL A 214 7.18 -0.72 6.78
CA VAL A 214 7.68 -1.59 7.85
C VAL A 214 8.71 -0.89 8.73
N TYR A 215 9.67 -0.20 8.11
CA TYR A 215 10.86 0.26 8.81
C TYR A 215 10.87 1.77 9.12
N ILE A 216 9.95 2.54 8.52
CA ILE A 216 9.86 3.99 8.75
C ILE A 216 8.51 4.32 9.39
N GLN A 217 8.49 4.29 10.73
CA GLN A 217 7.33 4.65 11.52
C GLN A 217 6.93 6.13 11.29
N PRO A 218 5.64 6.49 11.28
CA PRO A 218 5.18 7.85 11.03
C PRO A 218 5.83 8.93 11.91
N HIS A 219 6.08 8.62 13.19
CA HIS A 219 6.72 9.54 14.14
C HIS A 219 8.24 9.70 13.93
N MET A 220 8.87 8.81 13.15
CA MET A 220 10.29 8.87 12.80
C MET A 220 10.52 9.73 11.53
N LEU A 221 9.45 10.28 10.94
CA LEU A 221 9.49 11.04 9.70
C LEU A 221 9.76 12.52 9.93
N SER A 222 11.02 12.94 9.80
CA SER A 222 11.30 14.23 9.13
C SER A 222 11.10 14.11 7.60
N ASN A 223 11.09 12.88 7.08
CA ASN A 223 11.07 12.55 5.64
C ASN A 223 9.72 12.00 5.17
N LEU A 224 8.62 12.62 5.61
CA LEU A 224 7.26 12.32 5.10
C LEU A 224 7.20 12.38 3.56
N GLY A 225 8.10 13.17 2.95
CA GLY A 225 8.30 13.28 1.52
C GLY A 225 8.71 11.98 0.81
N THR A 226 9.50 11.09 1.40
CA THR A 226 9.95 9.86 0.71
C THR A 226 8.79 8.90 0.49
N ARG A 227 7.96 8.67 1.52
CA ARG A 227 6.75 7.83 1.40
C ARG A 227 5.75 8.43 0.40
N GLN A 228 5.50 9.74 0.49
CA GLN A 228 4.61 10.43 -0.44
C GLN A 228 5.12 10.37 -1.89
N LEU A 229 6.42 10.53 -2.11
CA LEU A 229 7.04 10.45 -3.43
C LEU A 229 6.92 9.04 -4.02
N THR A 230 7.23 7.99 -3.24
CA THR A 230 7.10 6.60 -3.69
C THR A 230 5.65 6.28 -4.06
N LEU A 231 4.68 6.68 -3.24
CA LEU A 231 3.26 6.48 -3.50
C LEU A 231 2.80 7.23 -4.76
N HIS A 232 3.20 8.49 -4.92
CA HIS A 232 2.88 9.27 -6.10
C HIS A 232 3.41 8.59 -7.37
N LEU A 233 4.69 8.20 -7.37
CA LEU A 233 5.31 7.52 -8.51
C LEU A 233 4.64 6.18 -8.82
N LYS A 234 4.28 5.40 -7.80
CA LYS A 234 3.55 4.13 -7.97
C LYS A 234 2.20 4.35 -8.66
N THR A 235 1.43 5.33 -8.21
CA THR A 235 0.12 5.66 -8.81
C THR A 235 0.29 6.05 -10.28
N THR A 236 1.26 6.91 -10.60
CA THR A 236 1.54 7.30 -11.99
C THR A 236 1.92 6.10 -12.87
N LEU A 237 2.69 5.13 -12.35
CA LEU A 237 3.03 3.92 -13.11
C LEU A 237 1.83 3.00 -13.35
N ILE A 238 0.89 2.94 -12.40
CA ILE A 238 -0.36 2.17 -12.57
C ILE A 238 -1.22 2.80 -13.66
N GLU A 239 -1.38 4.13 -13.65
CA GLU A 239 -2.11 4.86 -14.68
C GLU A 239 -1.51 4.67 -16.09
N LEU A 240 -0.19 4.55 -16.18
CA LEU A 240 0.49 4.24 -17.45
C LEU A 240 0.27 2.79 -17.94
N ALA A 241 -0.14 1.88 -17.05
CA ALA A 241 -0.33 0.47 -17.37
C ALA A 241 -1.78 0.12 -17.78
N THR A 242 -2.75 1.00 -17.48
CA THR A 242 -4.18 0.83 -17.72
C THR A 242 -4.64 1.59 -18.95
#